data_AF-A0A8X7VQT7-F1
#
_entry.id   AF-A0A8X7VQT7-F1
#
_cell.length_a   1.000
_cell.length_b   1.000
_cell.length_c   1.000
_cell.angle_alpha   90.00
_cell.angle_beta   90.00
_cell.angle_gamma   90.00
#
_symmetry.space_group_name_H-M   'P 1'
#
loop_
_entity.id
_entity.type
_entity.pdbx_description
1 polymer ?
#
loop_
_entity_poly.entity_id
_entity_poly.type
_entity_poly.pdbx_seq_one_letter_code
_entity_poly.pdbx_strand_id
1 'polypeptide(L)'
;MHDEALSFIPTISLPSNAASFAFKRRFIPSDKLSYWYKFDSNMWSAVYKRTYGKYYKFKAGYDSEVRLGWASLWIKYQTLVFFSFSLLSVKSFFTLNPKTEA
;
A
#
# COMPACT_ATOMS: atom_id res chain seq x y z
N MET A 1 11.21 23.78 6.44
CA MET A 1 11.66 22.38 6.37
C MET A 1 10.92 21.64 7.46
N HIS A 2 9.83 20.94 7.13
CA HIS A 2 9.06 20.18 8.11
C HIS A 2 9.50 18.73 7.97
N ASP A 3 10.35 18.28 8.88
CA ASP A 3 10.81 16.89 8.94
C ASP A 3 9.63 16.03 9.39
N GLU A 4 8.92 15.48 8.42
CA GLU A 4 7.84 14.55 8.69
C GLU A 4 8.37 13.21 9.23
N ALA A 5 7.66 12.69 10.23
CA ALA A 5 8.09 11.55 11.04
C ALA A 5 8.41 10.30 10.19
N LEU A 6 9.68 9.93 10.22
CA LEU A 6 10.19 8.62 9.81
C LEU A 6 10.00 7.65 10.97
N SER A 7 9.26 6.57 10.76
CA SER A 7 9.09 5.50 11.74
C SER A 7 9.76 4.25 11.21
N PHE A 8 10.82 3.84 11.89
CA PHE A 8 11.50 2.57 11.68
C PHE A 8 11.13 1.62 12.81
N ILE A 9 10.58 0.46 12.47
CA ILE A 9 10.09 -0.53 13.43
C ILE A 9 10.77 -1.86 13.08
N PRO A 10 11.93 -2.16 13.68
CA PRO A 10 12.51 -3.48 13.59
C PRO A 10 11.72 -4.44 14.48
N THR A 11 11.41 -5.62 13.97
CA THR A 11 10.72 -6.67 14.70
C THR A 11 11.49 -7.96 14.54
N ILE A 12 11.86 -8.59 15.67
CA ILE A 12 12.48 -9.91 15.69
C ILE A 12 11.52 -10.88 16.39
N SER A 13 11.24 -11.99 15.72
CA SER A 13 10.38 -13.05 16.25
C SER A 13 11.28 -14.17 16.78
N LEU A 14 11.20 -14.44 18.08
CA LEU A 14 11.87 -15.58 18.74
C LEU A 14 10.80 -16.64 19.05
N PRO A 15 11.08 -17.96 18.92
CA PRO A 15 12.37 -18.62 18.70
C PRO A 15 12.78 -18.83 17.24
N SER A 16 11.95 -18.46 16.26
CA SER A 16 12.19 -18.71 14.84
C SER A 16 13.30 -17.86 14.20
N ASN A 17 13.89 -16.92 14.94
CA ASN A 17 14.86 -15.92 14.44
C ASN A 17 14.36 -15.13 13.21
N ALA A 18 13.04 -15.03 13.04
CA ALA A 18 12.45 -14.32 11.92
C ALA A 18 12.52 -12.82 12.17
N ALA A 19 13.53 -12.18 11.58
CA ALA A 19 13.69 -10.74 11.60
C ALA A 19 12.88 -10.08 10.47
N SER A 20 12.28 -8.93 10.77
CA SER A 20 11.57 -8.10 9.81
C SER A 20 11.76 -6.63 10.16
N PHE A 21 11.63 -5.74 9.18
CA PHE A 21 11.65 -4.31 9.39
C PHE A 21 10.48 -3.64 8.69
N ALA A 22 9.78 -2.78 9.43
CA ALA A 22 8.86 -1.79 8.90
C ALA A 22 9.61 -0.47 8.72
N PHE A 23 9.53 0.08 7.53
CA PHE A 23 9.89 1.46 7.27
C PHE A 23 8.64 2.23 6.85
N LYS A 24 8.20 3.18 7.68
CA LYS A 24 7.04 4.04 7.41
C LYS A 24 7.54 5.47 7.32
N ARG A 25 7.54 6.02 6.10
CA ARG A 25 7.87 7.42 5.85
C ARG A 25 6.60 8.20 5.54
N ARG A 26 6.30 9.20 6.37
CA ARG A 26 5.38 10.26 5.97
C ARG A 26 6.21 11.40 5.37
N PHE A 27 5.80 11.89 4.21
CA PHE A 27 6.47 13.03 3.56
C PHE A 27 5.66 14.31 3.77
N ILE A 28 4.33 14.17 3.83
CA ILE A 28 3.31 15.19 4.02
C ILE A 28 2.16 14.45 4.73
N PRO A 29 1.23 15.08 5.46
CA PRO A 29 0.14 14.33 6.11
C PRO A 29 -0.75 13.57 5.11
N SER A 30 -0.72 13.99 3.83
CA SER A 30 -1.33 13.31 2.69
C SER A 30 -0.61 12.04 2.23
N ASP A 31 0.70 11.98 2.42
CA ASP A 31 1.63 11.09 1.74
C ASP A 31 2.31 10.16 2.73
N LYS A 32 2.06 8.86 2.55
CA LYS A 32 2.63 7.82 3.37
C LYS A 32 3.17 6.71 2.49
N LEU A 33 4.47 6.49 2.60
CA LEU A 33 5.13 5.29 2.10
C LEU A 33 5.33 4.31 3.26
N SER A 34 4.95 3.06 3.08
CA SER A 34 5.15 1.97 4.04
C SER A 34 5.84 0.84 3.31
N TYR A 35 7.09 0.58 3.66
CA TYR A 35 7.85 -0.55 3.21
C TYR A 35 7.95 -1.55 4.36
N TRP A 36 7.76 -2.82 4.07
CA TRP A 36 7.89 -3.91 5.02
C TRP A 36 8.75 -4.99 4.39
N TYR A 37 9.76 -5.44 5.11
CA TYR A 37 10.66 -6.47 4.62
C TYR A 37 10.88 -7.51 5.71
N LYS A 38 10.78 -8.77 5.32
CA LYS A 38 11.05 -9.94 6.16
C LYS A 38 12.36 -10.55 5.71
N PHE A 39 13.37 -10.55 6.59
CA PHE A 39 14.66 -11.20 6.34
C PHE A 39 14.51 -12.72 6.21
N ASP A 40 13.63 -13.32 7.02
CA ASP A 40 13.42 -14.77 7.10
C ASP A 40 13.13 -15.42 5.74
N SER A 41 12.17 -14.87 5.00
CA SER A 41 11.74 -15.41 3.70
C SER A 41 12.17 -14.56 2.52
N ASN A 42 13.03 -13.54 2.73
CA ASN A 42 13.42 -12.54 1.74
C ASN A 42 12.20 -11.85 1.05
N MET A 43 11.06 -11.80 1.76
CA MET A 43 9.80 -11.27 1.26
C MET A 43 9.66 -9.80 1.62
N TRP A 44 9.17 -9.00 0.70
CA TRP A 44 8.99 -7.58 0.90
C TRP A 44 7.67 -7.09 0.31
N SER A 45 7.09 -6.11 0.97
CA SER A 45 5.93 -5.38 0.47
C SER A 45 6.15 -3.89 0.58
N ALA A 46 5.75 -3.17 -0.46
CA ALA A 46 5.82 -1.73 -0.52
C ALA A 46 4.43 -1.19 -0.77
N VAL A 47 3.93 -0.34 0.11
CA VAL A 47 2.62 0.30 0.00
C VAL A 47 2.81 1.81 0.04
N TYR A 48 2.52 2.44 -1.08
CA TYR A 48 2.42 3.87 -1.20
C TYR A 48 0.96 4.31 -1.09
N LYS A 49 0.72 5.34 -0.28
CA LYS A 49 -0.58 5.99 -0.13
C LYS A 49 -0.38 7.48 -0.29
N ARG A 50 -1.16 8.09 -1.19
CA ARG A 50 -1.26 9.55 -1.30
C ARG A 50 -2.71 9.98 -1.23
N THR A 51 -2.97 11.04 -0.49
CA THR A 51 -4.31 11.62 -0.36
C THR A 51 -4.28 13.03 -0.92
N TYR A 52 -4.82 13.23 -2.11
CA TYR A 52 -4.92 14.55 -2.72
C TYR A 52 -6.16 15.27 -2.17
N GLY A 53 -5.91 16.16 -1.21
CA GLY A 53 -6.95 16.93 -0.52
C GLY A 53 -7.95 16.04 0.23
N LYS A 54 -9.20 16.50 0.30
CA LYS A 54 -10.29 15.77 0.99
C LYS A 54 -10.98 14.74 0.08
N TYR A 55 -10.69 14.73 -1.23
CA TYR A 55 -11.55 14.11 -2.24
C TYR A 55 -10.92 12.91 -2.95
N TYR A 56 -9.59 12.86 -3.05
CA TYR A 56 -8.90 11.84 -3.83
C TYR A 56 -7.92 11.10 -2.94
N LYS A 57 -7.93 9.77 -3.03
CA LYS A 57 -6.98 8.93 -2.33
C LYS A 57 -6.47 7.90 -3.32
N PHE A 58 -5.16 7.86 -3.47
CA PHE A 58 -4.47 6.87 -4.24
C PHE A 58 -3.74 5.93 -3.29
N LYS A 59 -3.82 4.63 -3.53
CA LYS A 59 -2.91 3.66 -2.92
C LYS A 59 -2.41 2.72 -3.98
N ALA A 60 -1.11 2.47 -3.96
CA ALA A 60 -0.48 1.40 -4.70
C ALA A 60 0.28 0.52 -3.72
N GLY A 61 0.19 -0.78 -3.91
CA GLY A 61 0.94 -1.76 -3.16
C GLY A 61 1.62 -2.74 -4.10
N TYR A 62 2.75 -3.28 -3.68
CA TYR A 62 3.37 -4.44 -4.29
C TYR A 62 3.75 -5.41 -3.18
N ASP A 63 3.44 -6.68 -3.40
CA ASP A 63 3.79 -7.76 -2.50
C ASP A 63 4.62 -8.80 -3.26
N SER A 64 5.85 -9.03 -2.80
CA SER A 64 6.75 -10.00 -3.42
C SER A 64 6.37 -11.43 -3.11
N GLU A 65 5.66 -11.69 -2.01
CA GLU A 65 5.25 -13.04 -1.58
C GLU A 65 4.35 -13.68 -2.64
N VAL A 66 3.43 -12.90 -3.18
CA VAL A 66 2.48 -13.31 -4.23
C VAL A 66 2.80 -12.72 -5.61
N ARG A 67 3.92 -12.00 -5.74
CA ARG A 67 4.33 -11.23 -6.95
C ARG A 67 3.17 -10.42 -7.54
N LEU A 68 2.40 -9.78 -6.66
CA LEU A 68 1.16 -9.08 -6.97
C LEU A 68 1.34 -7.59 -6.65
N GLY A 69 1.27 -6.77 -7.69
CA GLY A 69 1.03 -5.34 -7.56
C GLY A 69 -0.46 -5.06 -7.52
N TRP A 70 -0.88 -4.08 -6.74
CA TRP A 70 -2.22 -3.54 -6.80
C TRP A 70 -2.18 -2.02 -6.74
N ALA A 71 -3.12 -1.38 -7.41
CA ALA A 71 -3.31 0.06 -7.36
C ALA A 71 -4.79 0.37 -7.23
N SER A 72 -5.11 1.43 -6.52
CA SER A 72 -6.48 1.74 -6.15
C SER A 72 -6.66 3.24 -6.01
N LEU A 73 -7.69 3.75 -6.67
CA LEU A 73 -8.06 5.15 -6.65
C LEU A 73 -9.46 5.28 -6.08
N TRP A 74 -9.56 5.97 -4.95
CA TRP A 74 -10.82 6.35 -4.32
C TRP A 74 -11.07 7.83 -4.56
N ILE A 75 -12.31 8.13 -4.94
CA ILE A 75 -12.83 9.48 -5.05
C ILE A 75 -13.97 9.55 -4.04
N LYS A 76 -14.10 10.64 -3.29
CA LYS A 76 -14.83 10.78 -2.01
C LYS A 76 -16.17 10.01 -1.83
N TYR A 77 -16.86 9.69 -2.93
CA TYR A 77 -18.14 8.98 -2.94
C TYR A 77 -18.11 7.60 -3.62
N GLN A 78 -17.03 7.21 -4.33
CA GLN A 78 -16.91 5.91 -5.03
C GLN A 78 -15.44 5.45 -5.15
N THR A 79 -15.21 4.14 -5.01
CA THR A 79 -13.94 3.52 -5.45
C THR A 79 -13.99 3.51 -6.98
N LEU A 80 -13.17 4.32 -7.64
CA LEU A 80 -13.31 4.52 -9.08
C LEU A 80 -12.55 3.45 -9.85
N VAL A 81 -11.38 3.03 -9.34
CA VAL A 81 -10.61 1.97 -10.01
C VAL A 81 -9.78 1.16 -9.04
N PHE A 82 -9.80 -0.16 -9.19
CA PHE A 82 -8.88 -1.10 -8.57
C PHE A 82 -8.17 -1.90 -9.66
N PHE A 83 -6.87 -1.79 -9.72
CA PHE A 83 -6.02 -2.54 -10.61
C PHE A 83 -5.22 -3.56 -9.81
N SER A 84 -5.15 -4.78 -10.32
CA SER A 84 -4.25 -5.80 -9.79
C SER A 84 -3.42 -6.36 -10.93
N PHE A 85 -2.11 -6.38 -10.72
CA PHE A 85 -1.11 -6.82 -11.65
C PHE A 85 -0.36 -7.99 -11.00
N SER A 86 -0.68 -9.22 -11.39
CA SER A 86 0.18 -10.36 -11.06
C SER A 86 1.15 -10.58 -12.20
N LEU A 87 2.39 -10.97 -11.89
CA LEU A 87 3.38 -11.39 -12.90
C LEU A 87 2.87 -12.53 -13.80
N LEU A 88 1.84 -13.27 -13.37
CA LEU A 88 1.18 -14.33 -14.12
C LEU A 88 -0.12 -13.90 -14.83
N SER A 89 -0.73 -12.78 -14.47
CA SER A 89 -2.02 -12.33 -15.02
C SER A 89 -2.33 -10.89 -14.60
N VAL A 90 -2.61 -10.01 -15.57
CA VAL A 90 -3.18 -8.68 -15.30
C VAL A 90 -4.70 -8.83 -15.23
N LYS A 91 -5.27 -8.66 -14.04
CA LYS A 91 -6.73 -8.64 -13.86
C LYS A 91 -7.13 -7.23 -13.44
N SER A 92 -7.65 -6.46 -14.39
CA SER A 92 -8.29 -5.18 -14.11
C SER A 92 -9.73 -5.45 -13.69
N PHE A 93 -10.07 -5.14 -12.44
CA PHE A 93 -11.45 -5.23 -11.95
C PHE A 93 -12.01 -3.82 -11.83
N PHE A 94 -12.90 -3.45 -12.75
CA PHE A 94 -13.70 -2.24 -12.63
C PHE A 94 -14.91 -2.56 -11.75
N THR A 95 -14.83 -2.23 -10.45
CA THR A 95 -16.02 -2.19 -9.60
C THR A 95 -16.76 -0.87 -9.84
N LEU A 96 -17.58 -0.83 -10.90
CA LEU A 96 -18.69 0.11 -10.95
C LEU A 96 -19.72 -0.38 -9.93
N ASN A 97 -19.83 0.32 -8.81
CA ASN A 97 -20.96 0.11 -7.91
C ASN A 97 -21.95 1.27 -8.13
N PRO A 98 -23.02 1.07 -8.91
CA PRO A 98 -24.06 2.06 -9.06
C PRO A 98 -24.91 2.03 -7.79
N LYS A 99 -24.77 3.06 -6.97
CA LYS A 99 -25.93 3.56 -6.22
C LYS A 99 -26.17 4.99 -6.63
N THR A 100 -26.67 5.11 -7.86
CA THR A 100 -27.67 6.10 -8.21
C THR A 100 -28.96 5.60 -7.57
N GLU A 101 -29.32 6.14 -6.40
CA GLU A 101 -30.70 6.15 -5.94
C GLU A 101 -30.97 7.56 -5.43
N ALA A 102 -31.93 8.17 -6.15
CA ALA A 102 -32.66 9.43 -6.00
C ALA A 102 -32.43 10.30 -4.76
#